data_AF-A0A8X8Y2F6-F1
#
_entry.id   AF-A0A8X8Y2F6-F1
#
_cell.length_a   1.000
_cell.length_b   1.000
_cell.length_c   1.000
_cell.angle_alpha   90.00
_cell.angle_beta   90.00
_cell.angle_gamma   90.00
#
_symmetry.space_group_name_H-M   'P 1'
#
loop_
_entity.id
_entity.type
_entity.pdbx_description
1 polymer ?
#
loop_
_entity_poly.entity_id
_entity_poly.type
_entity_poly.pdbx_seq_one_letter_code
_entity_poly.pdbx_strand_id
1 'polypeptide(L)'
;MAAEEAVAAVALIDSDGDGLLGLEDFVKIVEGAGEEERQSDLIVPIYAFANEWWLHSPSHSRVASLSQALSEIDVHPPDVVKTKGSGRRPLTSLEQAMKMKAKHGRKCAECGEVGNHDARNCKKIKEMQKKK
;
A
#
# COMPACT_ATOMS: atom_id res chain seq x y z
N MET A 1 6.50 -35.31 -19.03
CA MET A 1 5.93 -36.04 -17.88
C MET A 1 5.17 -35.09 -16.93
N ALA A 2 5.78 -34.41 -15.96
CA ALA A 2 5.00 -33.62 -14.97
C ALA A 2 4.26 -32.39 -15.54
N ALA A 3 4.84 -31.70 -16.53
CA ALA A 3 4.22 -30.54 -17.15
C ALA A 3 3.03 -30.89 -18.06
N GLU A 4 3.09 -32.04 -18.74
CA GLU A 4 2.00 -32.49 -19.62
C GLU A 4 0.79 -32.95 -18.82
N GLU A 5 1.03 -33.60 -17.68
CA GLU A 5 -0.04 -34.02 -16.76
C GLU A 5 -0.73 -32.80 -16.12
N ALA A 6 0.02 -31.76 -15.75
CA ALA A 6 -0.54 -30.52 -15.25
C ALA A 6 -1.41 -29.81 -16.30
N VAL A 7 -0.96 -29.79 -17.56
CA VAL A 7 -1.75 -29.22 -18.67
C VAL A 7 -3.01 -30.06 -18.95
N ALA A 8 -2.91 -31.38 -18.88
CA ALA A 8 -4.06 -32.28 -19.05
C ALA A 8 -5.08 -32.14 -17.90
N ALA A 9 -4.62 -31.97 -16.67
CA ALA A 9 -5.49 -31.73 -15.52
C ALA A 9 -6.24 -30.39 -15.66
N VAL A 10 -5.55 -29.31 -16.05
CA VAL A 10 -6.18 -28.00 -16.30
C VAL A 10 -7.21 -28.09 -17.44
N ALA A 11 -6.92 -28.84 -18.50
CA ALA A 11 -7.84 -29.03 -19.63
C ALA A 11 -9.10 -29.85 -19.29
N LEU A 12 -9.07 -30.67 -18.23
CA LEU A 12 -10.25 -31.41 -17.76
C LEU A 12 -11.09 -30.60 -16.77
N ILE A 13 -10.50 -29.57 -16.15
CA ILE A 13 -11.14 -28.76 -15.12
C ILE A 13 -11.74 -27.47 -15.70
N ASP A 14 -11.22 -27.02 -16.84
CA ASP A 14 -11.79 -25.98 -17.69
C ASP A 14 -13.17 -26.43 -18.24
N SER A 15 -14.24 -25.98 -17.58
CA SER A 15 -15.61 -26.41 -17.87
C SER A 15 -16.21 -25.69 -19.07
N ASP A 16 -15.74 -24.48 -19.40
CA ASP A 16 -16.20 -23.67 -20.53
C ASP A 16 -15.29 -23.74 -21.76
N GLY A 17 -14.12 -24.36 -21.62
CA GLY A 17 -13.19 -24.63 -22.72
C GLY A 17 -12.56 -23.36 -23.30
N ASP A 18 -12.54 -22.27 -22.52
CA ASP A 18 -11.96 -20.99 -22.92
C ASP A 18 -10.43 -20.96 -22.72
N GLY A 19 -9.87 -22.05 -22.18
CA GLY A 19 -8.45 -22.22 -21.89
C GLY A 19 -8.02 -21.53 -20.59
N LEU A 20 -8.97 -21.01 -19.82
CA LEU A 20 -8.76 -20.36 -18.53
C LEU A 20 -9.56 -21.11 -17.46
N LEU A 21 -9.12 -20.99 -16.20
CA LEU A 21 -9.87 -21.56 -15.08
C LEU A 21 -10.75 -20.45 -14.49
N GLY A 22 -12.07 -20.60 -14.63
CA GLY A 22 -13.05 -19.78 -13.94
C GLY A 22 -12.86 -19.84 -12.42
N LEU A 23 -13.40 -18.85 -11.70
CA LEU A 23 -13.26 -18.78 -10.24
C LEU A 23 -13.89 -20.00 -9.55
N GLU A 24 -15.00 -20.50 -10.09
CA GLU A 24 -15.70 -21.70 -9.62
C GLU A 24 -14.87 -22.98 -9.83
N ASP A 25 -14.02 -23.01 -10.86
CA ASP A 25 -13.15 -24.15 -11.15
C ASP A 25 -11.84 -24.06 -10.36
N PHE A 26 -11.33 -22.85 -10.12
CA PHE A 26 -10.20 -22.59 -9.23
C PHE A 26 -10.50 -22.94 -7.76
N VAL A 27 -11.70 -22.63 -7.27
CA VAL A 27 -12.11 -22.96 -5.89
C VAL A 27 -12.20 -24.47 -5.68
N LYS A 28 -12.74 -25.23 -6.65
CA LYS A 28 -12.77 -26.70 -6.58
C LYS A 28 -11.36 -27.32 -6.52
N ILE A 29 -10.38 -26.73 -7.22
CA ILE A 29 -8.97 -27.17 -7.16
C ILE A 29 -8.40 -26.92 -5.77
N VAL A 30 -8.62 -25.72 -5.21
CA VAL A 30 -8.07 -25.34 -3.90
C VAL A 30 -8.74 -26.08 -2.75
N GLU A 31 -10.03 -26.34 -2.84
CA GLU A 31 -10.78 -27.13 -1.83
C GLU A 31 -10.50 -28.63 -1.95
N GLY A 32 -10.18 -29.14 -3.16
CA GLY A 32 -9.77 -30.52 -3.40
C GLY A 32 -8.30 -30.81 -3.09
N ALA A 33 -7.45 -29.80 -2.98
CA ALA A 33 -6.02 -29.92 -2.63
C ALA A 33 -5.75 -29.89 -1.10
N GLY A 34 -6.80 -30.12 -0.30
CA GLY A 34 -6.80 -30.00 1.16
C GLY A 34 -6.41 -31.28 1.93
N GLU A 35 -5.76 -32.26 1.31
CA GLU A 35 -5.26 -33.46 2.01
C GLU A 35 -3.88 -33.87 1.46
N GLU A 36 -2.78 -33.48 2.13
CA GLU A 36 -1.80 -34.45 2.67
C GLU A 36 -0.74 -33.75 3.55
N GLU A 37 -0.64 -34.20 4.80
CA GLU A 37 0.45 -33.93 5.73
C GLU A 37 1.77 -34.50 5.19
N ARG A 38 2.83 -33.69 4.96
CA ARG A 38 4.22 -34.21 4.83
C ARG A 38 5.34 -33.16 4.81
N GLN A 39 5.28 -32.12 5.66
CA GLN A 39 6.37 -31.13 5.76
C GLN A 39 7.37 -31.40 6.90
N SER A 40 7.17 -32.40 7.74
CA SER A 40 7.99 -32.56 8.96
C SER A 40 9.33 -33.27 8.72
N ASP A 41 9.37 -34.30 7.86
CA ASP A 41 10.55 -35.18 7.73
C ASP A 41 11.61 -34.66 6.72
N LEU A 42 11.24 -33.70 5.86
CA LEU A 42 12.13 -33.14 4.83
C LEU A 42 12.81 -31.83 5.24
N ILE A 43 12.31 -31.14 6.27
CA ILE A 43 12.89 -29.85 6.73
C ILE A 43 14.21 -30.06 7.47
N VAL A 44 14.32 -31.11 8.29
CA VAL A 44 15.52 -31.43 9.06
C VAL A 44 16.74 -31.67 8.15
N PRO A 45 16.67 -32.49 7.06
CA PRO A 45 17.81 -32.67 6.16
C PRO A 45 18.17 -31.42 5.35
N ILE A 46 17.20 -30.59 4.96
CA ILE A 46 17.46 -29.33 4.25
C ILE A 46 18.21 -28.33 5.16
N TYR A 47 17.81 -28.23 6.43
CA TYR A 47 18.44 -27.33 7.39
C TYR A 47 19.85 -27.80 7.79
N ALA A 48 20.08 -29.12 7.90
CA ALA A 48 21.41 -29.67 8.17
C ALA A 48 22.38 -29.46 6.99
N PHE A 49 21.92 -29.68 5.76
CA PHE A 49 22.71 -29.46 4.54
C PHE A 49 23.16 -28.01 4.37
N ALA A 50 22.27 -27.04 4.68
CA ALA A 50 22.58 -25.62 4.59
C ALA A 50 23.67 -25.17 5.60
N ASN A 51 23.71 -25.76 6.79
CA ASN A 51 24.70 -25.40 7.81
C ASN A 51 26.09 -25.98 7.53
N GLU A 52 26.17 -27.16 6.90
CA GLU A 52 27.46 -27.80 6.57
C GLU A 52 28.14 -27.16 5.33
N TRP A 53 27.34 -26.67 4.38
CA TRP A 53 27.83 -26.00 3.17
C TRP A 53 28.26 -24.54 3.38
N TRP A 54 27.89 -23.92 4.50
CA TRP A 54 28.25 -22.53 4.82
C TRP A 54 29.67 -22.36 5.37
N LEU A 55 30.29 -23.44 5.87
CA LEU A 55 31.64 -23.41 6.47
C LEU A 55 32.76 -23.79 5.50
N HIS A 56 32.44 -24.29 4.30
CA HIS A 56 33.44 -24.81 3.34
C HIS A 56 33.53 -24.04 2.02
N SER A 57 32.80 -22.93 1.85
CA SER A 57 32.86 -22.16 0.60
C SER A 57 34.19 -21.38 0.49
N PRO A 58 35.08 -21.69 -0.48
CA PRO A 58 36.44 -21.12 -0.54
C PRO A 58 36.53 -19.63 -0.91
N SER A 59 35.41 -18.92 -1.06
CA SER A 59 35.36 -17.55 -1.58
C SER A 59 35.51 -16.44 -0.53
N HIS A 60 35.88 -16.76 0.72
CA HIS A 60 35.99 -15.78 1.79
C HIS A 60 37.27 -14.92 1.78
N SER A 61 38.14 -15.05 0.78
CA SER A 61 39.24 -14.10 0.56
C SER A 61 38.84 -12.87 -0.26
N ARG A 62 37.64 -12.84 -0.85
CA ARG A 62 37.15 -11.71 -1.68
C ARG A 62 36.18 -10.76 -0.98
N VAL A 63 35.86 -10.98 0.30
CA VAL A 63 34.93 -10.14 1.07
C VAL A 63 35.62 -9.02 1.85
N ALA A 64 36.96 -9.03 1.96
CA ALA A 64 37.70 -7.95 2.62
C ALA A 64 37.75 -6.65 1.79
N SER A 65 37.53 -6.72 0.47
CA SER A 65 37.53 -5.56 -0.43
C SER A 65 36.15 -4.96 -0.71
N LEU A 66 35.07 -5.61 -0.26
CA LEU A 66 33.69 -5.12 -0.44
C LEU A 66 33.21 -4.20 0.69
N SER A 67 33.93 -4.13 1.82
CA SER A 67 33.65 -3.17 2.89
C SER A 67 34.00 -1.73 2.51
N GLN A 68 34.93 -1.54 1.57
CA GLN A 68 35.40 -0.22 1.13
C GLN A 68 34.44 0.48 0.15
N ALA A 69 33.43 -0.22 -0.38
CA ALA A 69 32.54 0.28 -1.44
C ALA A 69 31.06 0.39 -1.04
N LEU A 70 30.74 0.37 0.26
CA LEU A 70 29.43 0.75 0.79
C LEU A 70 29.40 2.26 1.01
N SER A 71 29.49 3.04 -0.07
CA SER A 71 29.10 4.45 -0.05
C SER A 71 27.58 4.51 0.07
N GLU A 72 27.11 5.08 1.17
CA GLU A 72 25.78 5.64 1.43
C GLU A 72 24.70 5.30 0.39
N ILE A 73 23.85 4.32 0.73
CA ILE A 73 22.71 3.93 -0.08
C ILE A 73 21.59 4.94 0.20
N ASP A 74 21.33 5.83 -0.77
CA ASP A 74 20.22 6.77 -0.69
C ASP A 74 18.89 6.05 -0.99
N VAL A 75 18.13 5.75 0.06
CA VAL A 75 16.82 5.10 -0.06
C VAL A 75 15.77 6.16 -0.34
N HIS A 76 15.32 6.24 -1.59
CA HIS A 76 14.18 7.08 -1.95
C HIS A 76 12.90 6.59 -1.25
N PRO A 77 12.04 7.51 -0.76
CA PRO A 77 10.73 7.16 -0.26
C PRO A 77 9.94 6.39 -1.32
N PRO A 78 9.15 5.39 -0.94
CA PRO A 78 8.35 4.64 -1.91
C PRO A 78 7.43 5.60 -2.66
N ASP A 79 7.36 5.46 -3.98
CA ASP A 79 6.45 6.22 -4.81
C ASP A 79 5.02 6.05 -4.27
N VAL A 80 4.35 7.16 -3.99
CA VAL A 80 2.95 7.15 -3.54
C VAL A 80 2.09 6.76 -4.74
N VAL A 81 2.00 5.45 -4.99
CA VAL A 81 1.13 4.91 -6.03
C VAL A 81 -0.31 5.11 -5.57
N LYS A 82 -1.08 5.91 -6.30
CA LYS A 82 -2.51 6.12 -6.04
C LYS A 82 -3.24 4.80 -6.25
N THR A 83 -3.53 4.10 -5.17
CA THR A 83 -4.33 2.87 -5.20
C THR A 83 -5.77 3.19 -5.60
N LYS A 84 -6.48 2.20 -6.16
CA LYS A 84 -7.91 2.29 -6.47
C LYS A 84 -8.67 2.67 -5.19
N GLY A 85 -9.22 3.89 -5.15
CA GLY A 85 -9.91 4.45 -3.97
C GLY A 85 -9.18 5.59 -3.24
N SER A 86 -7.95 5.92 -3.63
CA SER A 86 -7.20 7.09 -3.08
C SER A 86 -7.71 8.45 -3.59
N GLY A 87 -8.64 8.45 -4.55
CA GLY A 87 -9.28 9.66 -5.08
C GLY A 87 -10.47 10.10 -4.23
N ARG A 88 -10.63 11.41 -4.01
CA ARG A 88 -11.87 11.96 -3.45
C ARG A 88 -13.01 11.70 -4.44
N ARG A 89 -14.17 11.24 -3.93
CA ARG A 89 -15.38 11.09 -4.76
C ARG A 89 -15.75 12.44 -5.38
N PRO A 90 -16.06 12.51 -6.69
CA PRO A 90 -16.60 13.73 -7.28
C PRO A 90 -17.93 14.09 -6.60
N LEU A 91 -18.10 15.37 -6.26
CA LEU A 91 -19.35 15.84 -5.67
C LEU A 91 -20.48 15.81 -6.71
N THR A 92 -21.68 15.49 -6.25
CA THR A 92 -22.90 15.65 -7.04
C THR A 92 -23.19 17.13 -7.28
N SER A 93 -23.99 17.45 -8.31
CA SER A 93 -24.41 18.82 -8.58
C SER A 93 -25.09 19.48 -7.37
N LEU A 94 -25.88 18.72 -6.61
CA LEU A 94 -26.52 19.17 -5.38
C LEU A 94 -25.51 19.49 -4.26
N GLU A 95 -24.53 18.61 -4.03
CA GLU A 95 -23.47 18.85 -3.05
C GLU A 95 -22.62 20.06 -3.42
N GLN A 96 -22.30 20.24 -4.69
CA GLN A 96 -21.55 21.39 -5.18
C GLN A 96 -22.34 22.69 -4.98
N ALA A 97 -23.65 22.68 -5.27
CA ALA A 97 -24.52 23.83 -5.05
C ALA A 97 -24.67 24.17 -3.55
N MET A 98 -24.79 23.18 -2.67
CA MET A 98 -24.84 23.39 -1.22
C MET A 98 -23.54 24.03 -0.71
N LYS A 99 -22.38 23.58 -1.21
CA LYS A 99 -21.08 24.14 -0.84
C LYS A 99 -20.90 25.57 -1.33
N MET A 100 -21.36 25.89 -2.54
CA MET A 100 -21.33 27.27 -3.06
C MET A 100 -22.30 28.19 -2.30
N LYS A 101 -23.44 27.67 -1.83
CA LYS A 101 -24.41 28.41 -1.02
C LYS A 101 -24.02 28.54 0.46
N ALA A 102 -22.94 27.88 0.88
CA ALA A 102 -22.47 27.98 2.25
C ALA A 102 -22.12 29.44 2.57
N LYS A 103 -22.88 30.04 3.48
CA LYS A 103 -22.67 31.43 3.88
C LYS A 103 -21.41 31.49 4.75
N HIS A 104 -20.50 32.37 4.38
CA HIS A 104 -19.36 32.72 5.22
C HIS A 104 -19.86 33.37 6.52
N GLY A 105 -19.10 33.22 7.62
CA GLY A 105 -19.42 33.88 8.88
C GLY A 105 -19.45 35.42 8.75
N ARG A 106 -20.10 36.10 9.70
CA ARG A 106 -20.16 37.57 9.72
C ARG A 106 -18.76 38.16 9.82
N LYS A 107 -18.45 39.14 8.97
CA LYS A 107 -17.20 39.92 9.02
C LYS A 107 -17.36 41.08 10.00
N CYS A 108 -16.32 41.37 10.76
CA CYS A 108 -16.24 42.59 11.54
C CYS A 108 -16.17 43.81 10.60
N ALA A 109 -17.00 44.83 10.83
CA ALA A 109 -17.02 46.02 9.97
C ALA A 109 -15.72 46.83 10.04
N GLU A 110 -15.01 46.75 11.17
CA GLU A 110 -13.83 47.57 11.43
C GLU A 110 -12.53 46.92 10.92
N CYS A 111 -12.34 45.61 11.16
CA CYS A 111 -11.13 44.89 10.72
C CYS A 111 -11.33 43.95 9.52
N GLY A 112 -12.57 43.76 9.06
CA GLY A 112 -12.90 42.91 7.91
C GLY A 112 -12.77 41.40 8.14
N GLU A 113 -12.27 40.96 9.29
CA GLU A 113 -12.06 39.53 9.58
C GLU A 113 -13.34 38.83 10.00
N VAL A 114 -13.46 37.58 9.57
CA VAL A 114 -14.50 36.66 10.05
C VAL A 114 -14.06 36.11 11.38
N GLY A 115 -14.74 36.50 12.46
CA GLY A 115 -14.42 36.04 13.81
C GLY A 115 -15.57 36.26 14.78
N ASN A 116 -15.43 35.72 15.99
CA ASN A 116 -16.42 35.86 17.07
C ASN A 116 -16.33 37.23 17.77
N HIS A 117 -16.36 38.31 16.98
CA HIS A 117 -16.39 39.67 17.51
C HIS A 117 -17.13 40.61 16.56
N ASP A 118 -17.65 41.69 17.12
CA ASP A 118 -18.25 42.80 16.38
C ASP A 118 -17.32 44.02 16.33
N ALA A 119 -17.75 45.07 15.65
CA ALA A 119 -16.96 46.31 15.54
C ALA A 119 -16.64 46.93 16.92
N ARG A 120 -17.59 46.84 17.86
CA ARG A 120 -17.43 47.39 19.22
C ARG A 120 -16.39 46.62 20.04
N ASN A 121 -16.26 45.31 19.80
CA ASN A 121 -15.30 44.46 20.50
C ASN A 121 -14.08 44.08 19.66
N CYS A 122 -13.76 44.86 18.61
CA CYS A 122 -12.60 44.56 17.77
C CYS A 122 -11.29 44.77 18.53
N LYS A 123 -10.57 43.66 18.79
CA LYS A 123 -9.27 43.69 19.51
C LYS A 123 -8.22 44.49 18.76
N LYS A 124 -8.11 44.33 17.43
CA LYS A 124 -7.13 45.05 16.60
C LYS A 124 -7.22 46.56 16.76
N ILE A 125 -8.44 47.08 16.77
CA ILE A 125 -8.69 48.52 16.84
C ILE A 125 -8.45 49.02 18.27
N LYS A 126 -8.88 48.25 19.28
CA LYS A 126 -8.55 48.52 20.68
C LYS A 126 -7.03 48.56 20.90
N GLU A 127 -6.26 47.70 20.25
CA GLU A 127 -4.79 47.70 20.33
C GLU A 127 -4.17 48.88 19.58
N MET A 128 -4.70 49.25 18.41
CA MET A 128 -4.25 50.45 17.67
C MET A 128 -4.50 51.73 18.46
N GLN A 129 -5.64 51.83 19.17
CA GLN A 129 -5.96 52.97 20.03
C GLN A 129 -5.08 53.05 21.27
N LYS A 130 -4.67 51.90 21.83
CA LYS A 130 -3.76 51.84 22.99
C LYS A 130 -2.31 52.22 22.67
N LYS A 131 -1.91 52.12 21.39
CA LYS A 131 -0.55 52.43 20.93
C LYS A 131 -0.38 53.88 20.44
N LYS A 132 -1.46 54.66 20.42
CA LYS A 132 -1.44 56.12 20.20
C LYS A 132 -1.33 56.84 21.53
#